data_AF-A0A3B8JHT4-F1
#
_entry.id   AF-A0A3B8JHT4-F1
#
_cell.length_a   1.000
_cell.length_b   1.000
_cell.length_c   1.000
_cell.angle_alpha   90.00
_cell.angle_beta   90.00
_cell.angle_gamma   90.00
#
_symmetry.space_group_name_H-M   'P 1'
#
loop_
_entity.id
_entity.type
_entity.pdbx_description
1 polymer ?
#
loop_
_entity_poly.entity_id
_entity_poly.type
_entity_poly.pdbx_seq_one_letter_code
_entity_poly.pdbx_strand_id
1 'polypeptide(L)'
;MASTRHNLLLPLAFLWWVWIVAIKPLYAQTITPAPDGTGTLVTPEGNRLDISGGTLSKDGANLFHSFQQFGLNANQIANFLSNPQINNILGRVVGGDVSIINGLIQVSGDNVNSNLFLMNPAGIVFGSNASLNVPASFTAITGNGIGFEGGWFNAVGTSNYQELVGNPNSFAFTMMQSGSIINAGNLVVNQGKNLSLLGDSVINTGSLTAPGGNITLAAVPGEKVVRLSQQGMVLSLEVAPNGVMSDGSQLPSTTGISATDLLGLVSGGR
;
A
#
# COMPACT_ATOMS: atom_id res chain seq x y z
N MET A 1 -68.41 26.41 -46.45
CA MET A 1 -67.51 27.03 -45.46
C MET A 1 -67.30 26.02 -44.33
N ALA A 2 -66.03 25.64 -44.12
CA ALA A 2 -65.35 25.08 -42.92
C ALA A 2 -66.21 24.46 -41.79
N SER A 3 -65.87 23.37 -41.10
CA SER A 3 -64.66 22.54 -41.01
C SER A 3 -65.04 21.38 -40.07
N THR A 4 -64.85 20.13 -40.49
CA THR A 4 -65.06 18.93 -39.64
C THR A 4 -63.78 18.65 -38.86
N ARG A 5 -63.76 18.89 -37.54
CA ARG A 5 -62.63 18.51 -36.69
C ARG A 5 -62.80 17.10 -36.14
N HIS A 6 -61.90 16.21 -36.53
CA HIS A 6 -61.71 14.89 -35.93
C HIS A 6 -60.83 15.05 -34.68
N ASN A 7 -61.34 14.68 -33.51
CA ASN A 7 -60.54 14.60 -32.29
C ASN A 7 -59.88 13.22 -32.22
N LEU A 8 -58.57 13.18 -32.48
CA LEU A 8 -57.73 12.00 -32.38
C LEU A 8 -57.27 11.83 -30.92
N LEU A 9 -57.71 10.75 -30.28
CA LEU A 9 -57.21 10.30 -28.98
C LEU A 9 -55.81 9.68 -29.16
N LEU A 10 -54.78 10.29 -28.57
CA LEU A 10 -53.43 9.73 -28.43
C LEU A 10 -53.34 8.99 -27.09
N PRO A 11 -52.90 7.70 -27.04
CA PRO A 11 -52.61 7.05 -25.78
C PRO A 11 -51.23 7.49 -25.27
N LEU A 12 -51.19 7.97 -24.02
CA LEU A 12 -49.97 8.33 -23.30
C LEU A 12 -49.26 7.05 -22.84
N ALA A 13 -48.23 6.60 -23.56
CA ALA A 13 -47.38 5.49 -23.13
C ALA A 13 -46.33 6.00 -22.12
N PHE A 14 -46.50 5.65 -20.85
CA PHE A 14 -45.53 5.91 -19.79
C PHE A 14 -44.33 4.95 -19.95
N LEU A 15 -43.22 5.44 -20.50
CA LEU A 15 -41.97 4.69 -20.58
C LEU A 15 -41.28 4.70 -19.21
N TRP A 16 -41.30 3.56 -18.51
CA TRP A 16 -40.53 3.36 -17.28
C TRP A 16 -39.05 3.20 -17.66
N TRP A 17 -38.25 4.24 -17.44
CA TRP A 17 -36.80 4.13 -17.58
C TRP A 17 -36.23 3.52 -16.31
N VAL A 18 -36.10 2.20 -16.29
CA VAL A 18 -35.36 1.49 -15.24
C VAL A 18 -33.88 1.77 -15.45
N TRP A 19 -33.29 2.59 -14.58
CA TRP A 19 -31.84 2.69 -14.45
C TRP A 19 -31.32 1.38 -13.88
N ILE A 20 -30.76 0.53 -14.75
CA ILE A 20 -29.97 -0.62 -14.32
C ILE A 20 -28.69 -0.06 -13.71
N VAL A 21 -28.60 -0.02 -12.39
CA VAL A 21 -27.32 0.15 -11.70
C VAL A 21 -26.49 -1.08 -12.03
N ALA A 22 -25.47 -0.93 -12.87
CA ALA A 22 -24.48 -1.96 -13.09
C ALA A 22 -23.73 -2.17 -11.78
N ILE A 23 -24.12 -3.20 -11.02
CA ILE A 23 -23.36 -3.67 -9.88
C ILE A 23 -22.07 -4.24 -10.48
N LYS A 24 -20.97 -3.48 -10.37
CA LYS A 24 -19.64 -4.05 -10.67
C LYS A 24 -19.49 -5.24 -9.73
N PRO A 25 -19.28 -6.47 -10.23
CA PRO A 25 -18.96 -7.58 -9.34
C PRO A 25 -17.74 -7.16 -8.53
N LEU A 26 -17.83 -7.28 -7.21
CA LEU A 26 -16.67 -7.14 -6.34
C LEU A 26 -15.77 -8.33 -6.64
N TYR A 27 -14.87 -8.17 -7.62
CA TYR A 27 -13.86 -9.16 -7.88
C TYR A 27 -13.07 -9.35 -6.58
N ALA A 28 -13.00 -10.59 -6.12
CA ALA A 28 -12.05 -11.01 -5.11
C ALA A 28 -10.67 -10.41 -5.46
N GLN A 29 -10.18 -9.48 -4.63
CA GLN A 29 -8.86 -8.93 -4.85
C GLN A 29 -7.86 -10.03 -4.49
N THR A 30 -7.12 -10.49 -5.49
CA THR A 30 -6.07 -11.49 -5.33
C THR A 30 -4.71 -10.80 -5.12
N ILE A 31 -3.68 -11.59 -4.85
CA ILE A 31 -2.29 -11.11 -4.88
C ILE A 31 -1.74 -11.36 -6.27
N THR A 32 -1.30 -10.31 -6.95
CA THR A 32 -0.71 -10.37 -8.29
C THR A 32 0.65 -9.69 -8.26
N PRO A 33 1.75 -10.39 -8.62
CA PRO A 33 3.06 -9.76 -8.74
C PRO A 33 3.07 -8.61 -9.76
N ALA A 34 3.87 -7.57 -9.50
CA ALA A 34 4.09 -6.52 -10.48
C ALA A 34 5.11 -6.98 -11.54
N PRO A 35 4.87 -6.71 -12.85
CA PRO A 35 5.82 -7.01 -13.92
C PRO A 35 6.90 -5.91 -14.04
N ASP A 36 7.57 -5.57 -12.93
CA ASP A 36 8.48 -4.41 -12.83
C ASP A 36 9.96 -4.79 -12.60
N GLY A 37 10.28 -6.07 -12.76
CA GLY A 37 11.65 -6.59 -12.57
C GLY A 37 12.03 -6.89 -11.12
N THR A 38 11.16 -6.65 -10.13
CA THR A 38 11.44 -7.01 -8.73
C THR A 38 11.52 -8.53 -8.52
N GLY A 39 10.98 -9.32 -9.45
CA GLY A 39 11.09 -10.79 -9.42
C GLY A 39 10.21 -11.45 -8.36
N THR A 40 9.14 -10.78 -7.91
CA THR A 40 8.19 -11.35 -6.95
C THR A 40 7.43 -12.51 -7.59
N LEU A 41 7.33 -13.62 -6.86
CA LEU A 41 6.59 -14.81 -7.26
C LEU A 41 5.48 -15.07 -6.24
N VAL A 42 4.30 -15.45 -6.74
CA VAL A 42 3.15 -15.82 -5.91
C VAL A 42 2.67 -17.20 -6.37
N THR A 43 2.83 -18.19 -5.51
CA THR A 43 2.47 -19.59 -5.77
C THR A 43 1.27 -19.99 -4.89
N PRO A 44 0.10 -20.29 -5.48
CA PRO A 44 -1.03 -20.77 -4.71
C PRO A 44 -0.83 -22.20 -4.20
N GLU A 45 -1.11 -22.41 -2.91
CA GLU A 45 -1.13 -23.70 -2.20
C GLU A 45 -2.46 -23.81 -1.44
N GLY A 46 -3.50 -24.27 -2.14
CA GLY A 46 -4.87 -24.26 -1.60
C GLY A 46 -5.37 -22.84 -1.33
N ASN A 47 -5.63 -22.51 -0.07
CA ASN A 47 -6.04 -21.16 0.37
C ASN A 47 -4.86 -20.25 0.74
N ARG A 48 -3.63 -20.78 0.73
CA ARG A 48 -2.40 -20.03 0.98
C ARG A 48 -1.79 -19.55 -0.33
N LEU A 49 -1.25 -18.35 -0.32
CA LEU A 49 -0.50 -17.74 -1.41
C LEU A 49 0.93 -17.55 -0.92
N ASP A 50 1.84 -18.40 -1.37
CA ASP A 50 3.25 -18.35 -0.98
C ASP A 50 3.96 -17.29 -1.83
N ILE A 51 4.47 -16.27 -1.15
CA ILE A 51 5.18 -15.13 -1.72
C ILE A 51 6.67 -15.40 -1.57
N SER A 52 7.36 -15.52 -2.71
CA SER A 52 8.78 -15.85 -2.80
C SER A 52 9.45 -15.06 -3.93
N GLY A 53 10.69 -15.42 -4.28
CA GLY A 53 11.51 -14.62 -5.19
C GLY A 53 11.81 -13.27 -4.56
N GLY A 54 11.59 -12.19 -5.30
CA GLY A 54 11.89 -10.83 -4.88
C GLY A 54 13.34 -10.44 -5.18
N THR A 55 13.71 -9.23 -4.74
CA THR A 55 15.08 -8.71 -4.91
C THR A 55 15.69 -8.45 -3.54
N LEU A 56 16.97 -8.82 -3.36
CA LEU A 56 17.71 -8.59 -2.13
C LEU A 56 18.55 -7.30 -2.22
N SER A 57 18.71 -6.62 -1.08
CA SER A 57 19.79 -5.64 -0.88
C SER A 57 21.17 -6.30 -0.95
N LYS A 58 22.23 -5.50 -1.15
CA LYS A 58 23.60 -6.04 -1.32
C LYS A 58 24.13 -6.77 -0.09
N ASP A 59 23.63 -6.44 1.10
CA ASP A 59 23.94 -7.12 2.36
C ASP A 59 23.06 -8.36 2.62
N GLY A 60 22.06 -8.62 1.75
CA GLY A 60 21.11 -9.72 1.88
C GLY A 60 20.06 -9.56 2.98
N ALA A 61 20.08 -8.45 3.73
CA ALA A 61 19.24 -8.27 4.92
C ALA A 61 17.81 -7.78 4.62
N ASN A 62 17.59 -7.15 3.46
CA ASN A 62 16.29 -6.63 3.05
C ASN A 62 15.79 -7.35 1.79
N LEU A 63 14.58 -7.92 1.87
CA LEU A 63 13.90 -8.58 0.76
C LEU A 63 12.74 -7.72 0.27
N PHE A 64 12.79 -7.34 -1.00
CA PHE A 64 11.80 -6.46 -1.63
C PHE A 64 10.86 -7.24 -2.53
N HIS A 65 9.56 -6.98 -2.36
CA HIS A 65 8.48 -7.49 -3.20
C HIS A 65 7.65 -6.36 -3.79
N SER A 66 7.12 -6.58 -4.99
CA SER A 66 6.28 -5.63 -5.69
C SER A 66 5.04 -6.32 -6.25
N PHE A 67 3.88 -5.72 -6.01
CA PHE A 67 2.57 -6.26 -6.35
C PHE A 67 1.79 -5.28 -7.20
N GLN A 68 1.14 -5.79 -8.26
CA GLN A 68 0.11 -5.04 -8.96
C GLN A 68 -1.11 -4.88 -8.06
N GLN A 69 -1.52 -5.97 -7.41
CA GLN A 69 -2.64 -5.99 -6.46
C GLN A 69 -2.24 -6.83 -5.26
N PHE A 70 -2.66 -6.42 -4.07
CA PHE A 70 -2.47 -7.17 -2.84
C PHE A 70 -3.76 -7.12 -2.03
N GLY A 71 -4.55 -8.18 -2.15
CA GLY A 71 -5.78 -8.37 -1.39
C GLY A 71 -5.94 -9.81 -0.94
N LEU A 72 -6.77 -10.01 0.09
CA LEU A 72 -7.11 -11.31 0.64
C LEU A 72 -8.60 -11.37 0.96
N ASN A 73 -9.26 -12.44 0.56
CA ASN A 73 -10.58 -12.79 1.06
C ASN A 73 -10.49 -13.46 2.43
N ALA A 74 -11.67 -13.62 3.05
CA ALA A 74 -11.84 -14.50 4.20
C ALA A 74 -11.24 -15.89 3.92
N ASN A 75 -10.49 -16.41 4.88
CA ASN A 75 -9.79 -17.70 4.85
C ASN A 75 -8.58 -17.79 3.92
N GLN A 76 -8.20 -16.73 3.20
CA GLN A 76 -6.94 -16.73 2.45
C GLN A 76 -5.76 -16.32 3.33
N ILE A 77 -4.58 -16.84 2.99
CA ILE A 77 -3.33 -16.56 3.70
C ILE A 77 -2.33 -15.98 2.70
N ALA A 78 -1.81 -14.77 2.94
CA ALA A 78 -0.60 -14.27 2.30
C ALA A 78 0.60 -14.73 3.12
N ASN A 79 1.43 -15.61 2.58
CA ASN A 79 2.55 -16.18 3.30
C ASN A 79 3.88 -15.72 2.68
N PHE A 80 4.57 -14.79 3.32
CA PHE A 80 5.90 -14.36 2.90
C PHE A 80 6.94 -15.37 3.36
N LEU A 81 7.64 -15.98 2.41
CA LEU A 81 8.74 -16.88 2.70
C LEU A 81 10.01 -16.08 3.03
N SER A 82 10.65 -16.42 4.14
CA SER A 82 11.86 -15.76 4.62
C SER A 82 12.91 -16.78 5.05
N ASN A 83 14.09 -16.27 5.40
CA ASN A 83 15.20 -17.05 5.93
C ASN A 83 15.93 -16.26 7.03
N PRO A 84 16.84 -16.89 7.81
CA PRO A 84 17.52 -16.23 8.93
C PRO A 84 18.40 -15.02 8.57
N GLN A 85 18.76 -14.84 7.30
CA GLN A 85 19.57 -13.68 6.86
C GLN A 85 18.71 -12.44 6.59
N ILE A 86 17.41 -12.62 6.36
CA ILE A 86 16.48 -11.52 6.06
C ILE A 86 15.99 -10.91 7.38
N ASN A 87 16.31 -9.64 7.59
CA ASN A 87 15.84 -8.85 8.72
C ASN A 87 14.52 -8.13 8.40
N ASN A 88 14.32 -7.69 7.16
CA ASN A 88 13.13 -6.96 6.75
C ASN A 88 12.59 -7.48 5.41
N ILE A 89 11.28 -7.71 5.35
CA ILE A 89 10.54 -7.97 4.13
C ILE A 89 9.71 -6.71 3.83
N LEU A 90 9.85 -6.17 2.63
CA LEU A 90 9.17 -4.94 2.21
C LEU A 90 8.33 -5.22 0.97
N GLY A 91 7.02 -5.16 1.10
CA GLY A 91 6.06 -5.28 0.01
C GLY A 91 5.50 -3.93 -0.40
N ARG A 92 5.56 -3.58 -1.69
CA ARG A 92 4.86 -2.42 -2.25
C ARG A 92 3.72 -2.83 -3.19
N VAL A 93 2.65 -2.06 -3.21
CA VAL A 93 1.58 -2.16 -4.21
C VAL A 93 1.69 -0.99 -5.17
N VAL A 94 1.82 -1.29 -6.47
CA VAL A 94 2.06 -0.29 -7.53
C VAL A 94 0.86 -0.09 -8.45
N GLY A 95 -0.20 -0.91 -8.32
CA GLY A 95 -1.32 -0.91 -9.26
C GLY A 95 -2.38 0.18 -9.06
N GLY A 96 -2.28 0.97 -7.99
CA GLY A 96 -3.20 2.09 -7.72
C GLY A 96 -4.52 1.71 -7.05
N ASP A 97 -4.79 0.42 -6.85
CA ASP A 97 -5.96 -0.06 -6.11
C ASP A 97 -5.69 -0.16 -4.60
N VAL A 98 -6.72 0.14 -3.80
CA VAL A 98 -6.73 -0.10 -2.35
C VAL A 98 -6.50 -1.57 -2.06
N SER A 99 -5.69 -1.89 -1.04
CA SER A 99 -5.53 -3.26 -0.54
C SER A 99 -6.67 -3.63 0.42
N ILE A 100 -7.54 -4.56 0.03
CA ILE A 100 -8.58 -5.13 0.90
C ILE A 100 -8.06 -6.47 1.43
N ILE A 101 -7.74 -6.49 2.72
CA ILE A 101 -7.09 -7.60 3.41
C ILE A 101 -8.06 -8.14 4.44
N ASN A 102 -8.80 -9.19 4.09
CA ASN A 102 -9.78 -9.84 4.96
C ASN A 102 -9.35 -11.27 5.31
N GLY A 103 -8.06 -11.51 5.52
CA GLY A 103 -7.49 -12.83 5.79
C GLY A 103 -6.22 -12.76 6.65
N LEU A 104 -5.41 -13.83 6.63
CA LEU A 104 -4.17 -13.90 7.41
C LEU A 104 -2.98 -13.39 6.60
N ILE A 105 -2.19 -12.48 7.17
CA ILE A 105 -0.83 -12.22 6.69
C ILE A 105 0.14 -12.95 7.58
N GLN A 106 1.03 -13.74 6.97
CA GLN A 106 1.99 -14.57 7.66
C GLN A 106 3.39 -14.36 7.09
N VAL A 107 4.41 -14.49 7.95
CA VAL A 107 5.79 -14.73 7.53
C VAL A 107 6.20 -16.10 8.05
N SER A 108 6.77 -16.94 7.18
CA SER A 108 7.24 -18.29 7.54
C SER A 108 8.60 -18.62 6.94
N GLY A 109 9.21 -19.67 7.48
CA GLY A 109 10.56 -20.15 7.16
C GLY A 109 11.25 -20.68 8.42
N ASP A 110 12.38 -21.33 8.24
CA ASP A 110 13.13 -21.90 9.36
C ASP A 110 13.90 -20.81 10.11
N ASN A 111 13.72 -20.74 11.44
CA ASN A 111 14.41 -19.78 12.32
C ASN A 111 14.31 -18.31 11.86
N VAL A 112 13.15 -17.92 11.33
CA VAL A 112 12.90 -16.56 10.84
C VAL A 112 12.49 -15.60 11.96
N ASN A 113 12.98 -14.36 11.90
CA ASN A 113 12.60 -13.26 12.81
C ASN A 113 12.59 -11.92 12.06
N SER A 114 11.96 -11.93 10.88
CA SER A 114 11.95 -10.79 9.95
C SER A 114 10.78 -9.85 10.22
N ASN A 115 11.02 -8.54 10.14
CA ASN A 115 9.96 -7.53 10.14
C ASN A 115 9.23 -7.54 8.80
N LEU A 116 7.95 -7.14 8.81
CA LEU A 116 7.16 -6.99 7.58
C LEU A 116 6.66 -5.55 7.42
N PHE A 117 7.01 -4.96 6.28
CA PHE A 117 6.55 -3.63 5.86
C PHE A 117 5.63 -3.79 4.64
N LEU A 118 4.43 -3.22 4.70
CA LEU A 118 3.51 -3.13 3.57
C LEU A 118 3.24 -1.67 3.22
N MET A 119 3.44 -1.32 1.96
CA MET A 119 3.25 0.03 1.43
C MET A 119 2.22 -0.01 0.31
N ASN A 120 1.12 0.73 0.46
CA ASN A 120 0.17 0.96 -0.61
C ASN A 120 -0.34 2.41 -0.57
N PRO A 121 0.13 3.29 -1.47
CA PRO A 121 -0.34 4.67 -1.52
C PRO A 121 -1.84 4.85 -1.76
N ALA A 122 -2.52 3.87 -2.35
CA ALA A 122 -3.97 3.95 -2.58
C ALA A 122 -4.78 3.72 -1.30
N GLY A 123 -4.20 3.08 -0.28
CA GLY A 123 -4.87 2.77 0.98
C GLY A 123 -4.87 1.29 1.33
N ILE A 124 -5.15 0.99 2.60
CA ILE A 124 -5.17 -0.37 3.13
C ILE A 124 -6.40 -0.54 4.04
N VAL A 125 -7.20 -1.57 3.78
CA VAL A 125 -8.35 -1.94 4.59
C VAL A 125 -8.12 -3.34 5.16
N PHE A 126 -7.90 -3.42 6.47
CA PHE A 126 -7.92 -4.68 7.21
C PHE A 126 -9.37 -4.99 7.60
N GLY A 127 -9.96 -5.98 6.94
CA GLY A 127 -11.33 -6.43 7.19
C GLY A 127 -11.49 -7.16 8.53
N SER A 128 -12.72 -7.54 8.87
CA SER A 128 -13.04 -8.14 10.17
C SER A 128 -12.34 -9.49 10.45
N ASN A 129 -11.90 -10.19 9.40
CA ASN A 129 -11.16 -11.45 9.53
C ASN A 129 -9.64 -11.25 9.38
N ALA A 130 -9.18 -9.99 9.26
CA ALA A 130 -7.77 -9.69 9.16
C ALA A 130 -7.03 -10.10 10.43
N SER A 131 -5.94 -10.82 10.27
CA SER A 131 -5.06 -11.24 11.36
C SER A 131 -3.61 -11.30 10.88
N LEU A 132 -2.68 -11.29 11.84
CA LEU A 132 -1.24 -11.34 11.59
C LEU A 132 -0.63 -12.57 12.27
N ASN A 133 0.30 -13.22 11.59
CA ASN A 133 1.23 -14.20 12.16
C ASN A 133 2.65 -13.85 11.68
N VAL A 134 3.24 -12.83 12.31
CA VAL A 134 4.54 -12.27 11.93
C VAL A 134 5.49 -12.45 13.12
N PRO A 135 6.72 -13.00 12.92
CA PRO A 135 7.63 -13.30 14.01
C PRO A 135 8.23 -12.04 14.66
N ALA A 136 8.36 -10.95 13.90
CA ALA A 136 8.86 -9.65 14.38
C ALA A 136 7.81 -8.52 14.23
N SER A 137 8.24 -7.29 13.96
CA SER A 137 7.35 -6.13 13.91
C SER A 137 6.60 -6.04 12.58
N PHE A 138 5.40 -5.45 12.61
CA PHE A 138 4.59 -5.19 11.42
C PHE A 138 4.38 -3.68 11.25
N THR A 139 4.59 -3.18 10.03
CA THR A 139 4.34 -1.79 9.66
C THR A 139 3.54 -1.72 8.36
N ALA A 140 2.43 -0.99 8.37
CA ALA A 140 1.67 -0.67 7.17
C ALA A 140 1.66 0.84 6.94
N ILE A 141 1.98 1.26 5.72
CA ILE A 141 1.97 2.68 5.33
C ILE A 141 1.17 2.94 4.05
N THR A 142 0.59 4.13 3.95
CA THR A 142 0.10 4.69 2.68
C THR A 142 1.01 5.77 2.12
N GLY A 143 2.18 5.97 2.72
CA GLY A 143 3.25 6.75 2.12
C GLY A 143 3.73 6.13 0.80
N ASN A 144 4.50 6.89 0.04
CA ASN A 144 5.03 6.50 -1.25
C ASN A 144 6.52 6.20 -1.25
N GLY A 145 7.15 6.15 -0.08
CA GLY A 145 8.51 5.65 0.06
C GLY A 145 8.84 5.17 1.46
N ILE A 146 9.68 4.15 1.53
CA ILE A 146 10.35 3.70 2.76
C ILE A 146 11.84 4.02 2.59
N GLY A 147 12.38 4.84 3.48
CA GLY A 147 13.73 5.37 3.37
C GLY A 147 14.75 4.55 4.14
N PHE A 148 15.94 4.48 3.57
CA PHE A 148 17.16 3.89 4.10
C PHE A 148 18.28 4.94 3.99
N GLU A 149 19.45 4.64 4.52
CA GLU A 149 20.62 5.51 4.35
C GLU A 149 20.98 5.67 2.85
N GLY A 150 21.01 4.57 2.10
CA GLY A 150 21.37 4.58 0.68
C GLY A 150 20.26 4.96 -0.30
N GLY A 151 19.07 5.39 0.17
CA GLY A 151 17.99 5.88 -0.69
C GLY A 151 16.59 5.41 -0.29
N TRP A 152 15.69 5.29 -1.27
CA TRP A 152 14.27 5.01 -1.04
C TRP A 152 13.80 3.75 -1.76
N PHE A 153 13.02 2.94 -1.05
CA PHE A 153 12.11 1.98 -1.67
C PHE A 153 10.83 2.72 -2.04
N ASN A 154 10.68 3.07 -3.32
CA ASN A 154 9.61 3.91 -3.82
C ASN A 154 8.36 3.09 -4.16
N ALA A 155 7.16 3.64 -3.96
CA ALA A 155 5.92 3.03 -4.44
C ALA A 155 5.73 3.21 -5.97
N VAL A 156 6.28 4.28 -6.54
CA VAL A 156 6.21 4.59 -7.98
C VAL A 156 7.63 4.82 -8.48
N GLY A 157 7.93 4.28 -9.67
CA GLY A 157 9.26 4.39 -10.28
C GLY A 157 10.26 3.34 -9.78
N THR A 158 11.53 3.60 -10.06
CA THR A 158 12.63 2.67 -9.80
C THR A 158 13.16 2.83 -8.37
N SER A 159 13.67 1.73 -7.81
CA SER A 159 14.39 1.70 -6.54
C SER A 159 15.74 1.03 -6.76
N ASN A 160 16.83 1.59 -6.25
CA ASN A 160 18.13 0.93 -6.30
C ASN A 160 18.27 -0.04 -5.12
N TYR A 161 17.67 -1.23 -5.25
CA TYR A 161 17.58 -2.22 -4.17
C TYR A 161 18.94 -2.54 -3.52
N GLN A 162 20.02 -2.54 -4.29
CA GLN A 162 21.36 -2.85 -3.80
C GLN A 162 21.84 -1.87 -2.72
N GLU A 163 21.42 -0.61 -2.78
CA GLU A 163 21.83 0.43 -1.83
C GLU A 163 20.91 0.54 -0.60
N LEU A 164 19.76 -0.15 -0.61
CA LEU A 164 18.80 -0.13 0.49
C LEU A 164 19.20 -1.15 1.57
N VAL A 165 20.34 -0.90 2.19
CA VAL A 165 20.94 -1.72 3.28
C VAL A 165 20.54 -1.22 4.66
N GLY A 166 20.71 -2.07 5.67
CA GLY A 166 20.37 -1.72 7.05
C GLY A 166 18.86 -1.65 7.30
N ASN A 167 18.45 -0.88 8.30
CA ASN A 167 17.03 -0.79 8.70
C ASN A 167 16.33 0.42 8.05
N PRO A 168 15.03 0.31 7.71
CA PRO A 168 14.20 1.46 7.39
C PRO A 168 14.32 2.55 8.47
N ASN A 169 14.52 3.79 8.05
CA ASN A 169 14.73 4.94 8.93
C ASN A 169 13.74 6.09 8.69
N SER A 170 12.93 6.02 7.64
CA SER A 170 11.97 7.07 7.32
C SER A 170 10.83 6.60 6.42
N PHE A 171 9.73 7.35 6.40
CA PHE A 171 8.58 7.15 5.54
C PHE A 171 8.24 8.45 4.83
N ALA A 172 8.16 8.40 3.50
CA ALA A 172 7.80 9.55 2.68
C ALA A 172 6.30 9.53 2.39
N PHE A 173 5.65 10.67 2.65
CA PHE A 173 4.28 10.99 2.29
C PHE A 173 4.33 12.23 1.38
N THR A 174 5.01 12.14 0.23
CA THR A 174 5.27 13.31 -0.63
C THR A 174 4.16 13.55 -1.66
N MET A 175 3.19 12.65 -1.74
CA MET A 175 1.98 12.84 -2.55
C MET A 175 1.06 13.88 -1.90
N MET A 176 0.30 14.62 -2.72
CA MET A 176 -0.69 15.60 -2.26
C MET A 176 -1.79 14.95 -1.40
N GLN A 177 -2.18 13.73 -1.78
CA GLN A 177 -3.10 12.90 -1.01
C GLN A 177 -2.65 11.45 -1.12
N SER A 178 -2.55 10.77 0.02
CA SER A 178 -2.42 9.32 0.06
C SER A 178 -3.67 8.67 0.62
N GLY A 179 -3.77 7.35 0.50
CA GLY A 179 -4.89 6.57 0.98
C GLY A 179 -4.99 6.55 2.51
N SER A 180 -6.14 6.09 2.98
CA SER A 180 -6.36 5.82 4.40
C SER A 180 -5.99 4.40 4.79
N ILE A 181 -5.71 4.19 6.07
CA ILE A 181 -5.70 2.86 6.69
C ILE A 181 -6.97 2.70 7.52
N ILE A 182 -7.72 1.62 7.26
CA ILE A 182 -8.89 1.25 8.07
C ILE A 182 -8.63 -0.14 8.64
N ASN A 183 -8.66 -0.27 9.97
CA ASN A 183 -8.60 -1.56 10.64
C ASN A 183 -9.93 -1.91 11.32
N ALA A 184 -10.58 -2.97 10.85
CA ALA A 184 -11.72 -3.62 11.49
C ALA A 184 -11.38 -5.03 12.02
N GLY A 185 -10.14 -5.50 11.85
CA GLY A 185 -9.68 -6.82 12.27
C GLY A 185 -8.99 -6.82 13.63
N ASN A 186 -8.43 -7.98 14.00
CA ASN A 186 -7.64 -8.15 15.22
C ASN A 186 -6.16 -8.34 14.85
N LEU A 187 -5.40 -7.24 14.87
CA LEU A 187 -3.99 -7.25 14.51
C LEU A 187 -3.15 -7.41 15.78
N VAL A 188 -2.46 -8.53 15.87
CA VAL A 188 -1.62 -8.89 17.03
C VAL A 188 -0.21 -9.17 16.54
N VAL A 189 0.79 -8.62 17.22
CA VAL A 189 2.21 -8.98 17.05
C VAL A 189 2.74 -9.65 18.30
N ASN A 190 3.86 -10.37 18.16
CA ASN A 190 4.48 -11.11 19.25
C ASN A 190 5.04 -10.18 20.35
N GLN A 191 5.36 -10.77 21.50
CA GLN A 191 5.88 -10.04 22.66
C GLN A 191 7.16 -9.25 22.31
N GLY A 192 7.20 -7.99 22.74
CA GLY A 192 8.32 -7.07 22.50
C GLY A 192 8.43 -6.54 21.07
N LYS A 193 7.46 -6.83 20.19
CA LYS A 193 7.44 -6.37 18.79
C LYS A 193 6.49 -5.19 18.62
N ASN A 194 6.71 -4.40 17.57
CA ASN A 194 5.93 -3.19 17.31
C ASN A 194 4.89 -3.40 16.22
N LEU A 195 3.80 -2.65 16.31
CA LEU A 195 2.72 -2.59 15.33
C LEU A 195 2.49 -1.14 14.94
N SER A 196 2.75 -0.79 13.68
CA SER A 196 2.65 0.60 13.20
C SER A 196 1.73 0.73 11.99
N LEU A 197 0.77 1.63 12.06
CA LEU A 197 -0.15 2.00 10.98
C LEU A 197 0.00 3.50 10.70
N LEU A 198 0.52 3.86 9.53
CA LEU A 198 0.75 5.25 9.14
C LEU A 198 0.05 5.56 7.82
N GLY A 199 -0.92 6.46 7.83
CA GLY A 199 -1.62 6.85 6.60
C GLY A 199 -2.05 8.31 6.63
N ASP A 200 -2.59 8.83 5.53
CA ASP A 200 -3.19 10.17 5.53
C ASP A 200 -4.26 10.29 6.61
N SER A 201 -5.10 9.26 6.70
CA SER A 201 -6.01 9.02 7.81
C SER A 201 -5.89 7.57 8.29
N VAL A 202 -6.01 7.35 9.60
CA VAL A 202 -6.01 6.01 10.21
C VAL A 202 -7.25 5.86 11.08
N ILE A 203 -8.10 4.89 10.74
CA ILE A 203 -9.32 4.56 11.49
C ILE A 203 -9.17 3.14 12.03
N ASN A 204 -9.34 2.96 13.33
CA ASN A 204 -9.34 1.65 13.97
C ASN A 204 -10.66 1.40 14.68
N THR A 205 -11.45 0.44 14.18
CA THR A 205 -12.67 -0.08 14.80
C THR A 205 -12.49 -1.51 15.35
N GLY A 206 -11.41 -2.20 14.96
CA GLY A 206 -10.99 -3.48 15.52
C GLY A 206 -10.03 -3.34 16.70
N SER A 207 -9.17 -4.34 16.90
CA SER A 207 -8.18 -4.38 17.99
C SER A 207 -6.75 -4.42 17.48
N LEU A 208 -5.86 -3.78 18.25
CA LEU A 208 -4.43 -3.73 18.01
C LEU A 208 -3.73 -4.17 19.30
N THR A 209 -2.85 -5.18 19.22
CA THR A 209 -2.16 -5.73 20.40
C THR A 209 -0.67 -5.93 20.12
N ALA A 210 0.17 -5.37 20.99
CA ALA A 210 1.63 -5.51 20.93
C ALA A 210 2.19 -5.69 22.36
N PRO A 211 2.12 -6.89 22.96
CA PRO A 211 2.46 -7.10 24.37
C PRO A 211 3.93 -6.72 24.64
N GLY A 212 4.18 -5.76 25.52
CA GLY A 212 5.55 -5.29 25.83
C GLY A 212 6.28 -4.61 24.66
N GLY A 213 5.58 -4.31 23.56
CA GLY A 213 6.05 -3.49 22.45
C GLY A 213 5.22 -2.22 22.30
N ASN A 214 5.33 -1.56 21.15
CA ASN A 214 4.65 -0.30 20.89
C ASN A 214 3.61 -0.43 19.78
N ILE A 215 2.48 0.26 19.95
CA ILE A 215 1.47 0.47 18.91
C ILE A 215 1.57 1.92 18.46
N THR A 216 1.77 2.15 17.16
CA THR A 216 1.80 3.49 16.56
C THR A 216 0.67 3.64 15.56
N LEU A 217 -0.16 4.66 15.74
CA LEU A 217 -1.18 5.09 14.79
C LEU A 217 -0.90 6.56 14.48
N ALA A 218 -0.59 6.86 13.23
CA ALA A 218 -0.25 8.20 12.81
C ALA A 218 -1.04 8.59 11.56
N ALA A 219 -1.82 9.67 11.68
CA ALA A 219 -2.33 10.41 10.53
C ALA A 219 -1.21 11.35 10.07
N VAL A 220 -0.69 11.13 8.86
CA VAL A 220 0.41 11.87 8.27
C VAL A 220 -0.11 12.49 6.97
N PRO A 221 -0.48 13.78 7.00
CA PRO A 221 -0.92 14.46 5.79
C PRO A 221 0.15 14.40 4.70
N GLY A 222 -0.29 14.56 3.45
CA GLY A 222 0.59 14.72 2.31
C GLY A 222 1.67 15.80 2.47
N GLU A 223 2.67 15.72 1.61
CA GLU A 223 3.85 16.58 1.58
C GLU A 223 4.66 16.55 2.90
N LYS A 224 4.85 15.36 3.49
CA LYS A 224 5.62 15.16 4.73
C LYS A 224 6.60 14.00 4.62
N VAL A 225 7.60 14.01 5.50
CA VAL A 225 8.51 12.88 5.75
C VAL A 225 8.48 12.59 7.24
N VAL A 226 8.34 11.32 7.59
CA VAL A 226 8.41 10.83 8.97
C VAL A 226 9.76 10.17 9.17
N ARG A 227 10.50 10.56 10.20
CA ARG A 227 11.78 9.93 10.55
C ARG A 227 11.63 9.03 11.77
N LEU A 228 12.23 7.84 11.71
CA LEU A 228 12.32 6.90 12.82
C LEU A 228 13.60 7.24 13.60
N SER A 229 13.48 7.93 14.74
CA SER A 229 14.62 8.13 15.64
C SER A 229 14.95 6.82 16.35
N GLN A 230 16.23 6.41 16.38
CA GLN A 230 16.65 5.27 17.19
C GLN A 230 17.23 5.69 18.54
N GLN A 231 16.87 4.88 19.56
CA GLN A 231 17.18 4.91 20.99
C GLN A 231 16.38 5.90 21.87
N GLY A 232 15.33 5.36 22.52
CA GLY A 232 14.59 6.04 23.60
C GLY A 232 13.41 6.90 23.13
N MET A 233 12.47 6.29 22.39
CA MET A 233 11.10 6.76 22.09
C MET A 233 10.84 8.28 22.10
N VAL A 234 10.77 8.91 20.91
CA VAL A 234 9.60 9.65 20.41
C VAL A 234 9.72 9.69 18.88
N LEU A 235 8.67 9.33 18.13
CA LEU A 235 8.63 9.65 16.70
C LEU A 235 8.73 11.18 16.56
N SER A 236 9.85 11.70 16.07
CA SER A 236 9.96 13.11 15.72
C SER A 236 9.36 13.31 14.35
N LEU A 237 8.19 13.96 14.28
CA LEU A 237 7.68 14.51 13.02
C LEU A 237 8.54 15.73 12.67
N GLU A 238 9.63 15.51 11.96
CA GLU A 238 10.42 16.59 11.38
C GLU A 238 9.81 16.98 10.03
N VAL A 239 9.13 18.12 10.00
CA VAL A 239 8.54 18.66 8.77
C VAL A 239 9.63 19.42 8.00
N ALA A 240 10.36 18.71 7.13
CA ALA A 240 11.23 19.37 6.17
C ALA A 240 10.41 19.85 4.95
N PRO A 241 10.36 21.16 4.64
CA PRO A 241 9.73 21.63 3.40
C PRO A 241 10.62 21.29 2.20
N ASN A 242 10.00 20.79 1.14
CA ASN A 242 10.50 20.60 -0.22
C ASN A 242 11.99 20.30 -0.44
N GLY A 243 12.24 19.04 -0.83
CA GLY A 243 13.20 18.71 -1.89
C GLY A 243 14.68 18.87 -1.53
N VAL A 244 15.39 17.75 -1.53
CA VAL A 244 16.84 17.58 -1.28
C VAL A 244 17.16 17.37 0.21
N MET A 245 17.31 16.09 0.58
CA MET A 245 18.15 15.74 1.72
C MET A 245 19.60 16.09 1.38
N SER A 246 20.36 16.52 2.37
CA SER A 246 21.76 16.99 2.26
C SER A 246 22.75 15.94 1.73
N ASP A 247 22.28 14.73 1.40
CA ASP A 247 23.06 13.54 1.02
C ASP A 247 22.75 13.05 -0.43
N GLY A 248 22.14 13.88 -1.27
CA GLY A 248 21.97 13.57 -2.70
C GLY A 248 20.94 12.48 -3.03
N SER A 249 20.31 11.82 -2.05
CA SER A 249 19.19 10.90 -2.28
C SER A 249 17.89 11.68 -2.54
N GLN A 250 17.38 11.54 -3.77
CA GLN A 250 16.15 12.20 -4.20
C GLN A 250 14.93 11.56 -3.51
N LEU A 251 14.06 12.40 -2.91
CA LEU A 251 12.78 11.96 -2.36
C LEU A 251 11.92 11.32 -3.46
N PRO A 252 11.08 10.32 -3.12
CA PRO A 252 10.06 9.84 -4.04
C PRO A 252 9.21 11.03 -4.48
N SER A 253 9.04 11.26 -5.77
CA SER A 253 8.18 12.32 -6.30
C SER A 253 7.28 11.73 -7.39
N THR A 254 6.00 12.05 -7.34
CA THR A 254 5.09 11.82 -8.46
C THR A 254 5.14 13.06 -9.33
N THR A 255 6.06 13.12 -10.28
CA THR A 255 5.88 14.03 -11.42
C THR A 255 4.77 13.44 -12.30
N GLY A 256 3.53 13.64 -11.89
CA GLY A 256 2.44 13.70 -12.85
C GLY A 256 2.74 14.87 -13.78
N ILE A 257 2.60 14.61 -15.08
CA ILE A 257 2.73 15.58 -16.17
C ILE A 257 2.09 16.91 -15.72
N SER A 258 2.90 17.96 -15.55
CA SER A 258 2.38 19.24 -15.10
C SER A 258 1.47 19.82 -16.20
N ALA A 259 0.49 20.65 -15.85
CA ALA A 259 -0.28 21.40 -16.83
C ALA A 259 0.62 22.26 -17.77
N THR A 260 1.87 22.52 -17.36
CA THR A 260 2.91 23.15 -18.19
C THR A 260 3.48 22.23 -19.28
N ASP A 261 3.46 20.92 -19.07
CA ASP A 261 3.94 19.92 -20.04
C ASP A 261 2.88 19.63 -21.13
N LEU A 262 1.60 19.89 -20.84
CA LEU A 262 0.50 19.84 -21.81
C LEU A 262 0.52 21.02 -22.80
N LEU A 263 1.15 22.15 -22.46
CA LEU A 263 1.34 23.28 -23.38
C LEU A 263 2.36 22.96 -24.48
N GLY A 264 3.27 22.01 -24.26
CA GLY A 264 4.22 21.54 -25.27
C GLY A 264 3.65 20.53 -26.26
N LEU A 265 2.51 19.89 -25.95
CA LEU A 265 1.91 18.86 -26.79
C LEU A 265 0.77 19.38 -27.70
N VAL A 266 0.34 20.63 -27.51
CA VAL A 266 -0.68 21.30 -28.34
C VAL A 266 -0.08 22.38 -29.25
N SER A 267 1.16 22.81 -29.03
CA SER A 267 1.89 23.65 -30.00
C SER A 267 2.60 22.78 -31.05
N GLY A 268 1.81 22.12 -31.89
CA GLY A 268 2.32 21.66 -33.16
C GLY A 268 2.82 22.84 -34.01
N GLY A 269 4.05 22.74 -34.50
CA GLY A 269 4.50 23.47 -35.69
C GLY A 269 5.63 24.49 -35.46
N ARG A 270 6.85 24.11 -35.86
CA ARG A 270 7.37 24.41 -37.20
C ARG A 270 8.48 23.44 -37.59
#